data_AF-A0A4Y8P708-F1
#
_entry.id   AF-A0A4Y8P708-F1
#
_cell.length_a   1.000
_cell.length_b   1.000
_cell.length_c   1.000
_cell.angle_alpha   90.00
_cell.angle_beta   90.00
_cell.angle_gamma   90.00
#
_symmetry.space_group_name_H-M   'P 1'
#
loop_
_entity.id
_entity.type
_entity.pdbx_description
1 polymer ?
#
loop_
_entity_poly.entity_id
_entity_poly.type
_entity_poly.pdbx_seq_one_letter_code
_entity_poly.pdbx_strand_id
1 'polypeptide(L)'
;MMTQDFKKDFFFLLSLFDAQKAFAFSRYNDGEALILSNQKVGCKGEWEYNPKKHLSFRADLRKSLQATDPRFFYGVPSWDTSPEMHQRVLRYIKAPLSQITFAALFANANHDLFLKEFHPRIKNWPNEIFFIGNSKLNPQSIRNVTGAKEILPIYGNCILFWDKNKNKILAQLDWMATRSDHSLFLIAAGPLGKILIHALWEISPNNTYLDIGSALDPLLFGKNTRAYHKDAQNRSLVLQWAPTGESN
;
A
#
# COMPACT_ATOMS: atom_id res chain seq x y z
N MET A 1 6.35 -0.06 -18.14
CA MET A 1 6.47 1.13 -17.27
C MET A 1 5.08 1.67 -17.00
N MET A 2 4.90 2.50 -15.97
CA MET A 2 3.62 3.17 -15.73
C MET A 2 3.33 4.16 -16.84
N THR A 3 2.06 4.19 -17.23
CA THR A 3 1.51 5.02 -18.30
C THR A 3 0.38 5.92 -17.80
N GLN A 4 0.07 5.85 -16.50
CA GLN A 4 -1.01 6.58 -15.87
C GLN A 4 -2.38 6.24 -16.48
N ASP A 5 -2.52 5.01 -16.98
CA ASP A 5 -3.77 4.42 -17.42
C ASP A 5 -4.19 3.38 -16.38
N PHE A 6 -5.35 3.61 -15.75
CA PHE A 6 -5.79 2.88 -14.56
C PHE A 6 -5.81 1.36 -14.78
N LYS A 7 -6.13 0.90 -16.00
CA LYS A 7 -6.20 -0.52 -16.31
C LYS A 7 -4.87 -1.06 -16.84
N LYS A 8 -4.15 -0.33 -17.69
CA LYS A 8 -2.85 -0.78 -18.20
C LYS A 8 -1.81 -0.87 -17.09
N ASP A 9 -1.79 0.09 -16.17
CA ASP A 9 -0.83 0.10 -15.05
C ASP A 9 -1.08 -1.08 -14.09
N PHE A 10 -2.34 -1.49 -13.92
CA PHE A 10 -2.69 -2.71 -13.18
C PHE A 10 -2.05 -3.94 -13.83
N PHE A 11 -2.24 -4.11 -15.15
CA PHE A 11 -1.66 -5.25 -15.87
C PHE A 11 -0.14 -5.17 -15.95
N PHE A 12 0.45 -3.98 -15.95
CA PHE A 12 1.89 -3.83 -15.86
C PHE A 12 2.42 -4.38 -14.54
N LEU A 13 1.85 -4.01 -13.38
CA LEU A 13 2.27 -4.61 -12.11
C LEU A 13 2.00 -6.12 -12.06
N LEU A 14 0.88 -6.57 -12.62
CA LEU A 14 0.58 -8.00 -12.71
C LEU A 14 1.65 -8.73 -13.52
N SER A 15 2.15 -8.14 -14.62
CA SER A 15 3.21 -8.74 -15.43
C SER A 15 4.55 -8.83 -14.68
N LEU A 16 4.86 -7.87 -13.80
CA LEU A 16 6.04 -7.95 -12.93
C LEU A 16 5.87 -9.08 -11.91
N PHE A 17 4.66 -9.20 -11.35
CA PHE A 17 4.29 -10.24 -10.40
C PHE A 17 4.40 -11.64 -11.01
N ASP A 18 3.83 -11.85 -12.21
CA ASP A 18 3.89 -13.12 -12.94
C ASP A 18 5.33 -13.48 -13.33
N ALA A 19 6.15 -12.49 -13.68
CA ALA A 19 7.57 -12.68 -13.96
C ALA A 19 8.45 -12.85 -12.71
N GLN A 20 7.85 -12.82 -11.51
CA GLN A 20 8.54 -12.90 -10.21
C GLN A 20 9.69 -11.89 -10.07
N LYS A 21 9.56 -10.74 -10.74
CA LYS A 21 10.53 -9.66 -10.62
C LYS A 21 10.30 -8.97 -9.29
N ALA A 22 11.34 -8.80 -8.48
CA ALA A 22 11.24 -8.05 -7.23
C ALA A 22 10.80 -6.60 -7.49
N PHE A 23 9.74 -6.15 -6.83
CA PHE A 23 9.27 -4.77 -6.86
C PHE A 23 8.53 -4.40 -5.58
N ALA A 24 8.45 -3.10 -5.30
CA ALA A 24 7.60 -2.55 -4.25
C ALA A 24 6.47 -1.74 -4.88
N PHE A 25 5.26 -1.84 -4.35
CA PHE A 25 4.15 -0.95 -4.68
C PHE A 25 3.52 -0.38 -3.42
N SER A 26 3.66 0.92 -3.24
CA SER A 26 3.29 1.65 -2.02
C SER A 26 2.22 2.70 -2.32
N ARG A 27 1.06 2.66 -1.65
CA ARG A 27 -0.15 3.39 -2.04
C ARG A 27 -0.50 4.52 -1.07
N TYR A 28 -0.25 5.77 -1.49
CA TYR A 28 -0.52 6.97 -0.72
C TYR A 28 -1.87 7.56 -1.14
N ASN A 29 -2.91 7.33 -0.34
CA ASN A 29 -4.27 7.84 -0.60
C ASN A 29 -4.51 9.18 0.13
N ASP A 30 -5.77 9.60 0.17
CA ASP A 30 -6.28 10.78 0.88
C ASP A 30 -5.75 10.92 2.32
N GLY A 31 -5.79 9.83 3.11
CA GLY A 31 -5.30 9.83 4.48
C GLY A 31 -3.82 10.19 4.58
N GLU A 32 -2.99 9.65 3.70
CA GLU A 32 -1.56 9.98 3.65
C GLU A 32 -1.32 11.41 3.18
N ALA A 33 -2.06 11.88 2.17
CA ALA A 33 -1.96 13.27 1.69
C ALA A 33 -2.29 14.29 2.78
N LEU A 34 -3.29 13.98 3.63
CA LEU A 34 -3.68 14.80 4.78
C LEU A 34 -2.61 14.78 5.89
N ILE A 35 -2.02 13.61 6.19
CA ILE A 35 -0.87 13.51 7.12
C ILE A 35 0.31 14.34 6.59
N LEU A 36 0.64 14.21 5.31
CA LEU A 36 1.73 14.98 4.67
C LEU A 36 1.44 16.48 4.68
N SER A 37 0.18 16.88 4.68
CA SER A 37 -0.27 18.28 4.86
C SER A 37 -0.31 18.74 6.32
N ASN A 38 0.11 17.90 7.27
CA ASN A 38 0.05 18.16 8.71
C ASN A 38 -1.37 18.46 9.21
N GLN A 39 -2.39 17.85 8.58
CA GLN A 39 -3.79 18.01 8.97
C GLN A 39 -4.21 16.87 9.88
N LYS A 40 -5.06 17.17 10.88
CA LYS A 40 -5.66 16.13 11.72
C LYS A 40 -6.56 15.25 10.85
N VAL A 41 -6.33 13.94 10.86
CA VAL A 41 -7.07 12.97 10.04
C VAL A 41 -7.05 11.60 10.73
N GLY A 42 -8.04 10.76 10.48
CA GLY A 42 -8.05 9.40 10.98
C GLY A 42 -9.39 8.71 10.82
N CYS A 43 -9.39 7.42 11.10
CA CYS A 43 -10.58 6.60 11.23
C CYS A 43 -10.70 6.12 12.68
N LYS A 44 -11.80 6.48 13.34
CA LYS A 44 -12.03 6.17 14.75
C LYS A 44 -11.90 4.66 14.99
N GLY A 45 -10.95 4.27 15.83
CA GLY A 45 -10.70 2.87 16.17
C GLY A 45 -9.74 2.11 15.24
N GLU A 46 -9.26 2.73 14.16
CA GLU A 46 -8.21 2.19 13.27
C GLU A 46 -6.90 2.97 13.40
N TRP A 47 -6.91 4.28 13.17
CA TRP A 47 -5.74 5.14 13.29
C TRP A 47 -6.15 6.62 13.36
N GLU A 48 -5.32 7.45 14.00
CA GLU A 48 -5.57 8.90 14.12
C GLU A 48 -4.24 9.64 14.13
N TYR A 49 -4.09 10.57 13.19
CA TYR A 49 -3.00 11.50 13.13
C TYR A 49 -3.37 12.80 13.83
N ASN A 50 -2.53 13.22 14.78
CA ASN A 50 -2.64 14.50 15.45
C ASN A 50 -1.37 15.32 15.17
N PRO A 51 -1.47 16.49 14.51
CA PRO A 51 -0.32 17.29 14.10
C PRO A 51 0.51 17.82 15.28
N LYS A 52 -0.05 17.85 16.49
CA LYS A 52 0.69 18.26 17.70
C LYS A 52 1.46 17.11 18.35
N LYS A 53 1.17 15.86 18.01
CA LYS A 53 1.71 14.66 18.68
C LYS A 53 2.56 13.79 17.76
N HIS A 54 2.19 13.67 16.49
CA HIS A 54 2.69 12.62 15.60
C HIS A 54 3.61 13.17 14.49
N LEU A 55 4.34 14.26 14.74
CA LEU A 55 5.24 14.84 13.73
C LEU A 55 6.36 13.88 13.29
N SER A 56 6.84 13.03 14.21
CA SER A 56 7.83 11.97 13.91
C SER A 56 7.29 10.98 12.87
N PHE A 57 6.08 10.45 13.09
CA PHE A 57 5.39 9.60 12.12
C PHE A 57 5.25 10.26 10.74
N ARG A 58 4.87 11.54 10.70
CA ARG A 58 4.79 12.30 9.44
C ARG A 58 6.16 12.43 8.75
N ALA A 59 7.23 12.60 9.51
CA ALA A 59 8.58 12.66 8.95
C ALA A 59 8.99 11.31 8.33
N ASP A 60 8.70 10.20 9.00
CA ASP A 60 8.93 8.86 8.47
C ASP A 60 8.09 8.59 7.20
N LEU A 61 6.80 9.00 7.20
CA LEU A 61 5.94 8.90 6.01
C LEU A 61 6.45 9.75 4.84
N ARG A 62 7.01 10.93 5.12
CA ARG A 62 7.66 11.72 4.07
C ARG A 62 8.91 11.03 3.54
N LYS A 63 9.72 10.43 4.42
CA LYS A 63 10.93 9.69 4.04
C LYS A 63 10.58 8.54 3.09
N SER A 64 9.44 7.87 3.29
CA SER A 64 9.05 6.74 2.45
C SER A 64 8.75 7.08 0.97
N LEU A 65 8.65 8.37 0.63
CA LEU A 65 8.45 8.87 -0.73
C LEU A 65 9.77 9.15 -1.47
N GLN A 66 10.92 8.87 -0.86
CA GLN A 66 12.23 9.28 -1.37
C GLN A 66 13.01 8.18 -2.11
N ALA A 67 12.52 6.94 -2.15
CA ALA A 67 13.19 5.87 -2.88
C ALA A 67 13.19 6.15 -4.40
N THR A 68 14.32 5.86 -5.03
CA THR A 68 14.56 6.13 -6.47
C THR A 68 14.91 4.88 -7.27
N ASP A 69 14.92 3.70 -6.64
CA ASP A 69 15.12 2.44 -7.36
C ASP A 69 13.99 2.26 -8.40
N PRO A 70 14.30 1.93 -9.68
CA PRO A 70 13.31 1.81 -10.75
C PRO A 70 12.24 0.72 -10.52
N ARG A 71 12.43 -0.16 -9.54
CA ARG A 71 11.49 -1.22 -9.14
C ARG A 71 10.59 -0.81 -7.98
N PHE A 72 10.72 0.41 -7.46
CA PHE A 72 9.82 0.96 -6.45
C PHE A 72 8.73 1.81 -7.11
N PHE A 73 7.48 1.38 -6.98
CA PHE A 73 6.32 2.02 -7.59
C PHE A 73 5.47 2.74 -6.54
N TYR A 74 4.99 3.93 -6.92
CA TYR A 74 4.19 4.80 -6.08
C TYR A 74 2.76 4.88 -6.60
N GLY A 75 1.79 4.62 -5.73
CA GLY A 75 0.40 4.99 -5.95
C GLY A 75 0.11 6.35 -5.31
N VAL A 76 -0.48 7.28 -6.05
CA VAL A 76 -0.94 8.60 -5.54
C VAL A 76 -2.46 8.76 -5.72
N PRO A 77 -3.12 9.68 -4.98
CA PRO A 77 -4.55 9.93 -5.17
C PRO A 77 -4.83 10.27 -6.63
N SER A 78 -5.95 9.84 -7.19
CA SER A 78 -6.30 10.18 -8.57
C SER A 78 -6.58 11.67 -8.72
N TRP A 79 -6.30 12.20 -9.91
CA TRP A 79 -6.44 13.63 -10.17
C TRP A 79 -7.90 14.06 -10.15
N ASP A 80 -8.75 13.36 -10.90
CA ASP A 80 -10.19 13.64 -11.06
C ASP A 80 -10.98 13.68 -9.75
N THR A 81 -10.58 12.89 -8.74
CA THR A 81 -11.25 12.86 -7.45
C THR A 81 -10.65 13.83 -6.43
N SER A 82 -9.35 14.11 -6.52
CA SER A 82 -8.63 14.91 -5.49
C SER A 82 -7.35 15.56 -6.02
N PRO A 83 -7.44 16.59 -6.89
CA PRO A 83 -6.26 17.22 -7.53
C PRO A 83 -5.24 17.76 -6.51
N GLU A 84 -5.71 18.41 -5.45
CA GLU A 84 -4.83 18.99 -4.42
C GLU A 84 -4.02 17.92 -3.67
N MET A 85 -4.65 16.78 -3.38
CA MET A 85 -4.01 15.66 -2.70
C MET A 85 -3.04 14.94 -3.63
N HIS A 86 -3.42 14.77 -4.90
CA HIS A 86 -2.55 14.27 -5.96
C HIS A 86 -1.24 15.08 -6.04
N GLN A 87 -1.35 16.40 -6.23
CA GLN A 87 -0.19 17.30 -6.26
C GLN A 87 0.58 17.31 -4.94
N ARG A 88 -0.11 17.21 -3.80
CA ARG A 88 0.54 17.15 -2.49
C ARG A 88 1.47 15.95 -2.37
N VAL A 89 1.02 14.76 -2.74
CA VAL A 89 1.84 13.55 -2.65
C VAL A 89 2.96 13.60 -3.69
N LEU A 90 2.65 13.95 -4.94
CA LEU A 90 3.63 14.04 -6.02
C LEU A 90 4.83 14.93 -5.67
N ARG A 91 4.61 16.07 -5.00
CA ARG A 91 5.69 16.99 -4.60
C ARG A 91 6.78 16.37 -3.72
N TYR A 92 6.50 15.24 -3.07
CA TYR A 92 7.49 14.55 -2.23
C TYR A 92 8.17 13.38 -2.93
N ILE A 93 7.65 12.92 -4.07
CA ILE A 93 8.20 11.78 -4.81
C ILE A 93 9.37 12.26 -5.66
N LYS A 94 10.51 11.56 -5.54
CA LYS A 94 11.71 11.83 -6.35
C LYS A 94 11.82 10.94 -7.59
N ALA A 95 10.96 9.94 -7.72
CA ALA A 95 10.94 9.02 -8.84
C ALA A 95 10.25 9.64 -10.08
N PRO A 96 10.64 9.22 -11.30
CA PRO A 96 9.98 9.62 -12.54
C PRO A 96 8.53 9.10 -12.63
N LEU A 97 7.70 9.75 -13.47
CA LEU A 97 6.32 9.33 -13.74
C LEU A 97 6.20 7.87 -14.21
N SER A 98 7.23 7.30 -14.84
CA SER A 98 7.28 5.89 -15.22
C SER A 98 7.16 4.90 -14.04
N GLN A 99 7.27 5.40 -12.80
CA GLN A 99 7.12 4.65 -11.55
C GLN A 99 5.90 5.07 -10.72
N ILE A 100 5.10 6.02 -11.20
CA ILE A 100 3.98 6.59 -10.44
C ILE A 100 2.66 6.20 -11.10
N THR A 101 1.67 5.80 -10.32
CA THR A 101 0.33 5.42 -10.77
C THR A 101 -0.70 5.72 -9.68
N PHE A 102 -1.88 5.12 -9.77
CA PHE A 102 -3.00 5.35 -8.86
C PHE A 102 -2.86 4.61 -7.53
N ALA A 103 -3.08 5.28 -6.41
CA ALA A 103 -3.13 4.67 -5.08
C ALA A 103 -4.31 3.70 -4.91
N ALA A 104 -5.34 3.84 -5.74
CA ALA A 104 -6.51 2.98 -5.80
C ALA A 104 -6.43 1.92 -6.92
N LEU A 105 -5.23 1.58 -7.41
CA LEU A 105 -5.04 0.60 -8.50
C LEU A 105 -5.67 -0.78 -8.23
N PHE A 106 -5.78 -1.19 -6.96
CA PHE A 106 -6.41 -2.45 -6.52
C PHE A 106 -7.84 -2.26 -6.00
N ALA A 107 -8.43 -1.08 -6.21
CA ALA A 107 -9.77 -0.71 -5.74
C ALA A 107 -10.64 -0.25 -6.93
N ASN A 108 -11.85 0.20 -6.63
CA ASN A 108 -12.81 0.76 -7.60
C ASN A 108 -12.98 -0.18 -8.82
N ALA A 109 -12.91 0.34 -10.06
CA ALA A 109 -13.13 -0.47 -11.28
C ALA A 109 -12.14 -1.62 -11.46
N ASN A 110 -11.00 -1.60 -10.78
CA ASN A 110 -10.04 -2.69 -10.79
C ASN A 110 -10.22 -3.69 -9.64
N HIS A 111 -11.15 -3.49 -8.70
CA HIS A 111 -11.27 -4.39 -7.54
C HIS A 111 -11.67 -5.81 -7.91
N ASP A 112 -12.69 -5.97 -8.76
CA ASP A 112 -13.10 -7.30 -9.23
C ASP A 112 -11.97 -7.96 -10.04
N LEU A 113 -11.21 -7.16 -10.81
CA LEU A 113 -10.05 -7.63 -11.55
C LEU A 113 -8.89 -8.04 -10.60
N PHE A 114 -8.68 -7.32 -9.51
CA PHE A 114 -7.71 -7.67 -8.48
C PHE A 114 -8.06 -9.03 -7.83
N LEU A 115 -9.33 -9.24 -7.47
CA LEU A 115 -9.78 -10.53 -6.92
C LEU A 115 -9.71 -11.66 -7.94
N LYS A 116 -9.95 -11.37 -9.23
CA LYS A 116 -9.85 -12.38 -10.29
C LYS A 116 -8.40 -12.74 -10.63
N GLU A 117 -7.52 -11.74 -10.70
CA GLU A 117 -6.18 -11.91 -11.26
C GLU A 117 -5.10 -12.01 -10.18
N PHE A 118 -4.96 -10.99 -9.33
CA PHE A 118 -3.91 -10.98 -8.30
C PHE A 118 -4.17 -12.01 -7.20
N HIS A 119 -5.38 -12.13 -6.68
CA HIS A 119 -5.66 -12.96 -5.51
C HIS A 119 -5.28 -14.45 -5.70
N PRO A 120 -5.64 -15.13 -6.80
CA PRO A 120 -5.19 -16.50 -7.05
C PRO A 120 -3.66 -16.62 -7.16
N ARG A 121 -3.00 -15.63 -7.76
CA ARG A 121 -1.54 -15.62 -7.93
C ARG A 121 -0.81 -15.36 -6.61
N ILE A 122 -1.37 -14.50 -5.74
CA ILE A 122 -0.89 -14.31 -4.37
C ILE A 122 -0.94 -15.64 -3.63
N LYS A 123 -2.09 -16.35 -3.67
CA LYS A 123 -2.26 -17.62 -2.95
C LYS A 123 -1.31 -18.72 -3.46
N ASN A 124 -0.96 -18.66 -4.74
CA ASN A 124 -0.05 -19.62 -5.41
C ASN A 124 1.37 -19.08 -5.58
N TRP A 125 1.78 -18.06 -4.81
CA TRP A 125 3.15 -17.55 -4.87
C TRP A 125 4.13 -18.69 -4.56
N PRO A 126 5.19 -18.89 -5.36
CA PRO A 126 6.04 -20.07 -5.25
C PRO A 126 6.93 -20.09 -4.00
N ASN A 127 7.23 -18.90 -3.45
CA ASN A 127 8.10 -18.72 -2.29
C ASN A 127 7.28 -18.37 -1.04
N GLU A 128 7.96 -17.95 0.03
CA GLU A 128 7.28 -17.59 1.28
C GLU A 128 6.41 -16.34 1.12
N ILE A 129 5.30 -16.34 1.86
CA ILE A 129 4.38 -15.23 1.93
C ILE A 129 4.33 -14.73 3.38
N PHE A 130 4.54 -13.42 3.52
CA PHE A 130 4.46 -12.67 4.77
C PHE A 130 3.26 -11.74 4.73
N PHE A 131 2.58 -11.62 5.86
CA PHE A 131 1.47 -10.69 6.01
C PHE A 131 1.72 -9.71 7.15
N ILE A 132 1.55 -8.42 6.91
CA ILE A 132 1.67 -7.37 7.93
C ILE A 132 0.36 -6.59 7.94
N GLY A 133 -0.41 -6.68 9.03
CA GLY A 133 -1.72 -6.04 9.08
C GLY A 133 -2.39 -6.09 10.44
N ASN A 134 -3.65 -5.70 10.50
CA ASN A 134 -4.38 -5.49 11.76
C ASN A 134 -4.42 -6.75 12.64
N SER A 135 -4.03 -6.62 13.91
CA SER A 135 -4.01 -7.72 14.89
C SER A 135 -5.38 -8.34 15.19
N LYS A 136 -6.48 -7.69 14.81
CA LYS A 136 -7.85 -8.19 14.96
C LYS A 136 -8.23 -9.23 13.90
N LEU A 137 -7.45 -9.35 12.83
CA LEU A 137 -7.68 -10.37 11.81
C LEU A 137 -7.40 -11.75 12.39
N ASN A 138 -8.27 -12.71 12.06
CA ASN A 138 -8.05 -14.09 12.42
C ASN A 138 -6.85 -14.65 11.63
N PRO A 139 -5.78 -15.15 12.28
CA PRO A 139 -4.61 -15.69 11.61
C PRO A 139 -4.93 -16.83 10.62
N GLN A 140 -5.90 -17.68 10.94
CA GLN A 140 -6.34 -18.75 10.04
C GLN A 140 -7.03 -18.19 8.79
N SER A 141 -7.84 -17.13 8.94
CA SER A 141 -8.42 -16.43 7.79
C SER A 141 -7.34 -15.87 6.87
N ILE A 142 -6.33 -15.20 7.45
CA ILE A 142 -5.17 -14.70 6.68
C ILE A 142 -4.50 -15.84 5.91
N ARG A 143 -4.18 -16.96 6.59
CA ARG A 143 -3.56 -18.14 5.98
C ARG A 143 -4.39 -18.70 4.83
N ASN A 144 -5.69 -18.86 5.04
CA ASN A 144 -6.59 -19.44 4.04
C ASN A 144 -6.76 -18.54 2.79
N VAL A 145 -6.82 -17.22 3.01
CA VAL A 145 -7.03 -16.23 1.94
C VAL A 145 -5.74 -15.97 1.16
N THR A 146 -4.60 -15.91 1.84
CA THR A 146 -3.33 -15.42 1.23
C THR A 146 -2.24 -16.46 1.09
N GLY A 147 -2.26 -17.55 1.87
CA GLY A 147 -1.14 -18.48 1.98
C GLY A 147 -0.01 -18.03 2.92
N ALA A 148 -0.14 -16.88 3.60
CA ALA A 148 0.90 -16.33 4.46
C ALA A 148 1.32 -17.30 5.59
N LYS A 149 2.62 -17.59 5.68
CA LYS A 149 3.20 -18.43 6.74
C LYS A 149 3.50 -17.63 8.00
N GLU A 150 3.90 -16.38 7.83
CA GLU A 150 4.25 -15.49 8.92
C GLU A 150 3.43 -14.21 8.89
N ILE A 151 3.03 -13.79 10.08
CA ILE A 151 2.10 -12.68 10.27
C ILE A 151 2.72 -11.74 11.30
N LEU A 152 2.95 -10.49 10.91
CA LEU A 152 3.32 -9.40 11.82
C LEU A 152 2.06 -8.58 12.16
N PRO A 153 1.48 -8.77 13.36
CA PRO A 153 0.28 -8.04 13.75
C PRO A 153 0.58 -6.58 14.14
N ILE A 154 -0.23 -5.66 13.61
CA ILE A 154 -0.25 -4.25 13.98
C ILE A 154 -1.40 -4.03 14.96
N TYR A 155 -1.04 -3.68 16.19
CA TYR A 155 -1.99 -3.58 17.29
C TYR A 155 -2.60 -2.19 17.40
N GLY A 156 -3.93 -2.12 17.50
CA GLY A 156 -4.65 -0.88 17.78
C GLY A 156 -4.41 0.20 16.72
N ASN A 157 -4.12 1.42 17.18
CA ASN A 157 -3.82 2.55 16.31
C ASN A 157 -2.40 2.42 15.73
N CYS A 158 -2.29 2.25 14.41
CA CYS A 158 -0.98 1.99 13.79
C CYS A 158 0.03 3.14 13.95
N ILE A 159 -0.42 4.39 14.07
CA ILE A 159 0.47 5.54 14.33
C ILE A 159 1.04 5.47 15.75
N LEU A 160 0.18 5.25 16.75
CA LEU A 160 0.63 5.10 18.15
C LEU A 160 1.47 3.84 18.34
N PHE A 161 1.14 2.76 17.63
CA PHE A 161 1.90 1.53 17.65
C PHE A 161 3.31 1.75 17.12
N TRP A 162 3.46 2.46 16.02
CA TRP A 162 4.76 2.86 15.47
C TRP A 162 5.54 3.75 16.45
N ASP A 163 4.95 4.84 16.92
CA ASP A 163 5.63 5.79 17.81
C ASP A 163 6.19 5.11 19.07
N LYS A 164 5.48 4.11 19.60
CA LYS A 164 5.92 3.35 20.79
C LYS A 164 6.90 2.22 20.50
N ASN A 165 6.85 1.61 19.32
CA ASN A 165 7.54 0.35 19.04
C ASN A 165 8.49 0.40 17.84
N LYS A 166 8.77 1.59 17.28
CA LYS A 166 9.56 1.79 16.06
C LYS A 166 10.79 0.89 15.95
N ASN A 167 11.67 0.91 16.96
CA ASN A 167 12.91 0.12 16.92
C ASN A 167 12.66 -1.39 16.92
N LYS A 168 11.66 -1.86 17.69
CA LYS A 168 11.28 -3.28 17.73
C LYS A 168 10.67 -3.73 16.40
N ILE A 169 9.82 -2.90 15.80
CA ILE A 169 9.23 -3.18 14.50
C ILE A 169 10.33 -3.23 13.44
N LEU A 170 11.25 -2.26 13.42
CA LEU A 170 12.37 -2.23 12.47
C LEU A 170 13.26 -3.47 12.60
N ALA A 171 13.58 -3.92 13.81
CA ALA A 171 14.33 -5.16 14.03
C ALA A 171 13.58 -6.41 13.52
N GLN A 172 12.25 -6.44 13.65
CA GLN A 172 11.44 -7.53 13.10
C GLN A 172 11.41 -7.51 11.56
N LEU A 173 11.26 -6.32 10.95
CA LEU A 173 11.33 -6.17 9.49
C LEU A 173 12.69 -6.61 8.95
N ASP A 174 13.77 -6.22 9.62
CA ASP A 174 15.13 -6.62 9.28
C ASP A 174 15.29 -8.14 9.28
N TRP A 175 14.89 -8.79 10.37
CA TRP A 175 14.94 -10.24 10.47
C TRP A 175 14.09 -10.95 9.42
N MET A 176 12.88 -10.45 9.11
CA MET A 176 12.01 -11.03 8.08
C MET A 176 12.60 -10.87 6.67
N ALA A 177 13.12 -9.68 6.34
CA ALA A 177 13.57 -9.33 5.00
C ALA A 177 14.93 -9.90 4.64
N THR A 178 15.87 -9.99 5.60
CA THR A 178 17.24 -10.47 5.36
C THR A 178 17.33 -11.98 5.13
N ARG A 179 16.38 -12.75 5.69
CA ARG A 179 16.33 -14.22 5.51
C ARG A 179 15.38 -14.68 4.40
N SER A 180 14.67 -13.74 3.77
CA SER A 180 13.76 -14.05 2.68
C SER A 180 14.40 -13.66 1.36
N ASP A 181 14.12 -14.47 0.34
CA ASP A 181 14.59 -14.23 -1.02
C ASP A 181 13.45 -14.54 -2.00
N HIS A 182 13.17 -13.59 -2.90
CA HIS A 182 12.04 -13.66 -3.84
C HIS A 182 10.68 -13.97 -3.17
N SER A 183 10.54 -13.60 -1.89
CA SER A 183 9.31 -13.77 -1.12
C SER A 183 8.33 -12.63 -1.35
N LEU A 184 7.07 -12.87 -0.97
CA LEU A 184 5.99 -11.89 -1.08
C LEU A 184 5.60 -11.35 0.29
N PHE A 185 5.65 -10.03 0.43
CA PHE A 185 5.15 -9.31 1.59
C PHE A 185 3.84 -8.60 1.22
N LEU A 186 2.78 -8.92 1.95
CA LEU A 186 1.47 -8.29 1.83
C LEU A 186 1.24 -7.34 3.01
N ILE A 187 1.07 -6.05 2.74
CA ILE A 187 0.95 -5.01 3.75
C ILE A 187 -0.46 -4.41 3.74
N ALA A 188 -1.15 -4.52 4.88
CA ALA A 188 -2.48 -3.98 5.15
C ALA A 188 -2.48 -3.19 6.48
N ALA A 189 -1.67 -2.12 6.54
CA ALA A 189 -1.37 -1.38 7.78
C ALA A 189 -1.71 0.12 7.74
N GLY A 190 -2.64 0.54 6.87
CA GLY A 190 -3.02 1.95 6.73
C GLY A 190 -1.81 2.85 6.44
N PRO A 191 -1.70 4.05 7.03
CA PRO A 191 -0.56 4.96 6.77
C PRO A 191 0.79 4.38 7.18
N LEU A 192 0.84 3.50 8.18
CA LEU A 192 2.08 2.84 8.58
C LEU A 192 2.63 1.95 7.46
N GLY A 193 1.78 1.34 6.64
CA GLY A 193 2.21 0.40 5.60
C GLY A 193 3.26 0.98 4.64
N LYS A 194 3.19 2.27 4.33
CA LYS A 194 4.12 2.96 3.42
C LYS A 194 5.52 3.03 4.00
N ILE A 195 5.60 3.35 5.29
CA ILE A 195 6.84 3.39 6.06
C ILE A 195 7.45 2.00 6.12
N LEU A 196 6.63 0.96 6.38
CA LEU A 196 7.11 -0.42 6.45
C LEU A 196 7.62 -0.92 5.11
N ILE A 197 6.91 -0.67 4.01
CA ILE A 197 7.34 -1.06 2.65
C ILE A 197 8.67 -0.39 2.31
N HIS A 198 8.81 0.90 2.57
CA HIS A 198 10.07 1.59 2.34
C HIS A 198 11.21 1.00 3.19
N ALA A 199 10.98 0.77 4.50
CA ALA A 199 12.00 0.16 5.35
C ALA A 199 12.40 -1.24 4.87
N LEU A 200 11.43 -2.08 4.50
CA LEU A 200 11.69 -3.42 3.97
C LEU A 200 12.46 -3.37 2.64
N TRP A 201 12.11 -2.45 1.75
CA TRP A 201 12.81 -2.28 0.46
C TRP A 201 14.27 -1.89 0.64
N GLU A 202 14.56 -0.98 1.57
CA GLU A 202 15.93 -0.57 1.89
C GLU A 202 16.76 -1.71 2.50
N ILE A 203 16.12 -2.66 3.17
CA ILE A 203 16.78 -3.82 3.78
C ILE A 203 17.04 -4.92 2.73
N SER A 204 16.03 -5.27 1.93
CA SER A 204 16.14 -6.36 0.95
C SER A 204 15.28 -6.11 -0.31
N PRO A 205 15.82 -5.47 -1.35
CA PRO A 205 15.07 -5.17 -2.58
C PRO A 205 14.91 -6.39 -3.51
N ASN A 206 15.22 -7.61 -3.04
CA ASN A 206 15.05 -8.86 -3.77
C ASN A 206 13.68 -9.50 -3.56
N ASN A 207 12.88 -8.97 -2.62
CA ASN A 207 11.53 -9.42 -2.36
C ASN A 207 10.48 -8.54 -3.05
N THR A 208 9.24 -9.03 -3.11
CA THR A 208 8.10 -8.26 -3.61
C THR A 208 7.27 -7.71 -2.45
N TYR A 209 6.97 -6.41 -2.45
CA TYR A 209 6.24 -5.72 -1.39
C TYR A 209 4.98 -5.05 -1.93
N LEU A 210 3.81 -5.53 -1.52
CA LEU A 210 2.53 -5.00 -1.98
C LEU A 210 1.75 -4.35 -0.84
N ASP A 211 1.47 -3.06 -0.96
CA ASP A 211 0.39 -2.44 -0.19
C ASP A 211 -0.94 -2.94 -0.74
N ILE A 212 -1.56 -3.92 -0.07
CA ILE A 212 -2.88 -4.43 -0.44
C ILE A 212 -4.02 -3.66 0.26
N GLY A 213 -3.70 -2.91 1.32
CA GLY A 213 -4.66 -2.19 2.17
C GLY A 213 -5.94 -2.99 2.41
N SER A 214 -7.06 -2.43 1.97
CA SER A 214 -8.39 -3.03 2.15
C SER A 214 -8.86 -3.93 1.01
N ALA A 215 -8.04 -4.18 -0.03
CA ALA A 215 -8.49 -4.88 -1.24
C ALA A 215 -8.98 -6.32 -0.95
N LEU A 216 -8.44 -6.96 0.09
CA LEU A 216 -8.85 -8.30 0.54
C LEU A 216 -9.80 -8.29 1.73
N ASP A 217 -10.25 -7.14 2.22
CA ASP A 217 -11.11 -7.04 3.40
C ASP A 217 -12.38 -7.89 3.32
N PRO A 218 -13.11 -7.98 2.17
CA PRO A 218 -14.29 -8.83 2.07
C PRO A 218 -14.00 -10.30 2.37
N LEU A 219 -12.82 -10.79 1.98
CA LEU A 219 -12.39 -12.17 2.21
C LEU A 219 -11.81 -12.36 3.61
N LEU A 220 -11.07 -11.38 4.12
CA LEU A 220 -10.37 -11.47 5.41
C LEU A 220 -11.31 -11.27 6.60
N PHE A 221 -12.25 -10.32 6.52
CA PHE A 221 -13.21 -10.00 7.57
C PHE A 221 -14.60 -10.60 7.34
N GLY A 222 -14.86 -11.18 6.16
CA GLY A 222 -16.19 -11.64 5.78
C GLY A 222 -17.22 -10.51 5.61
N LYS A 223 -16.76 -9.26 5.44
CA LYS A 223 -17.64 -8.08 5.30
C LYS A 223 -17.00 -6.95 4.49
N ASN A 224 -17.86 -6.14 3.88
CA ASN A 224 -17.45 -4.97 3.12
C ASN A 224 -17.08 -3.79 4.03
N THR A 225 -15.85 -3.29 3.92
CA THR A 225 -15.27 -2.22 4.78
C THR A 225 -15.09 -0.87 4.10
N ARG A 226 -15.29 -0.78 2.78
CA ARG A 226 -15.06 0.42 1.96
C ARG A 226 -16.21 0.64 0.99
N ALA A 227 -16.34 1.86 0.47
CA ALA A 227 -17.43 2.24 -0.43
C ALA A 227 -17.46 1.39 -1.71
N TYR A 228 -16.31 1.19 -2.37
CA TYR A 228 -16.20 0.37 -3.59
C TYR A 228 -16.54 -1.13 -3.37
N HIS A 229 -16.51 -1.61 -2.13
CA HIS A 229 -17.01 -2.95 -1.81
C HIS A 229 -18.54 -3.01 -1.77
N LYS A 230 -19.21 -1.92 -1.39
CA LYS A 230 -20.66 -1.89 -1.10
C LYS A 230 -21.51 -1.37 -2.26
N ASP A 231 -20.96 -0.41 -3.01
CA ASP A 231 -21.70 0.40 -3.95
C ASP A 231 -21.15 0.22 -5.37
N ALA A 232 -22.04 -0.09 -6.32
CA ALA A 232 -21.74 -0.27 -7.73
C ALA A 232 -21.21 1.02 -8.40
N GLN A 233 -21.66 2.20 -7.95
CA GLN A 233 -21.15 3.47 -8.47
C GLN A 233 -19.67 3.62 -8.11
N ASN A 234 -19.32 3.48 -6.83
CA ASN A 234 -17.93 3.50 -6.39
C ASN A 234 -17.09 2.37 -7.03
N ARG A 235 -17.69 1.19 -7.24
CA ARG A 235 -17.01 0.06 -7.88
C ARG A 235 -16.77 0.27 -9.37
N SER A 236 -17.56 1.08 -10.07
CA SER A 236 -17.40 1.32 -11.51
C SER A 236 -16.48 2.50 -11.83
N LEU A 237 -15.96 3.21 -10.82
CA LEU A 237 -15.06 4.35 -11.03
C LEU A 237 -13.75 3.93 -11.69
N VAL A 238 -13.56 4.38 -12.93
CA VAL A 238 -12.29 4.35 -13.65
C VAL A 238 -11.59 5.68 -13.42
N LEU A 239 -10.50 5.64 -12.64
CA LEU A 239 -9.81 6.84 -12.20
C LEU A 239 -8.97 7.46 -13.31
N GLN A 240 -8.90 8.79 -13.31
CA GLN A 240 -8.18 9.54 -14.34
C GLN A 240 -6.95 10.25 -13.77
N TRP A 241 -5.90 10.26 -14.60
CA TRP A 241 -4.70 11.03 -14.32
C TRP A 241 -4.88 12.49 -14.72
N ALA A 242 -3.96 13.35 -14.29
CA ALA A 242 -3.94 14.75 -14.70
C ALA A 242 -3.90 14.85 -16.24
N PRO A 243 -4.72 15.73 -16.86
CA PRO A 243 -4.67 15.97 -18.30
C PRO A 243 -3.26 16.40 -18.74
N THR A 244 -2.80 15.88 -19.87
CA THR A 244 -1.56 16.35 -20.52
C THR A 244 -1.71 17.82 -20.89
N GLY A 245 -0.98 18.71 -20.22
CA GLY A 245 -1.04 20.16 -20.47
C GLY A 245 -1.12 21.03 -19.20
N GLU A 246 -1.42 20.43 -18.04
CA GLU A 246 -1.38 21.12 -16.75
C GLU A 246 -0.18 20.65 -15.92
N SER A 247 1.01 21.12 -16.29
CA SER A 247 2.17 21.13 -15.39
C SER A 247 2.33 22.54 -14.84
N ASN A 248 2.11 22.68 -13.53
CA ASN A 248 2.74 23.74 -12.74
C ASN A 248 4.14 23.30 -12.34
#